data_AF-A0A6L3GKC7-F1
#
_entry.id   AF-A0A6L3GKC7-F1
#
_cell.length_a   1.000
_cell.length_b   1.000
_cell.length_c   1.000
_cell.angle_alpha   90.00
_cell.angle_beta   90.00
_cell.angle_gamma   90.00
#
_symmetry.space_group_name_H-M   'P 1'
#
loop_
_entity.id
_entity.type
_entity.pdbx_description
1 polymer ?
#
loop_
_entity_poly.entity_id
_entity_poly.type
_entity_poly.pdbx_seq_one_letter_code
_entity_poly.pdbx_strand_id
1 'polypeptide(L)' 'MKKIENTFAVTGFIGKDAEIHQFTSASVARFPLAVSRLEKNGEESNRISAFMNIEAWRK' A
#
# COMPACT_ATOMS: atom_id res chain seq x y z
N MET A 1 13.98 -3.33 -25.42
CA MET A 1 13.79 -3.56 -23.96
C MET A 1 12.55 -4.41 -23.77
N LYS A 2 12.62 -5.50 -22.99
CA LYS A 2 11.44 -6.31 -22.68
C LYS A 2 10.53 -5.47 -21.79
N LYS A 3 9.26 -5.30 -22.19
CA LYS A 3 8.27 -4.57 -21.39
C LYS A 3 7.78 -5.53 -20.31
N ILE A 4 8.34 -5.42 -19.11
CA ILE A 4 7.85 -6.13 -17.92
C ILE A 4 6.90 -5.17 -17.23
N GLU A 5 5.61 -5.48 -17.26
CA GLU A 5 4.58 -4.71 -16.56
C GLU A 5 4.21 -5.45 -15.27
N ASN A 6 4.24 -4.72 -14.16
CA ASN A 6 3.71 -5.19 -12.87
C ASN A 6 2.80 -4.10 -12.35
N THR A 7 1.50 -4.29 -12.58
CA THR A 7 0.46 -3.32 -12.24
C THR A 7 -0.56 -4.01 -11.35
N PHE A 8 -0.97 -3.29 -10.31
CA PHE A 8 -1.99 -3.73 -9.37
C PHE A 8 -2.83 -2.52 -8.93
N ALA A 9 -4.04 -2.78 -8.47
CA ALA A 9 -4.90 -1.78 -7.84
C ALA A 9 -5.16 -2.22 -6.40
N VAL A 10 -5.12 -1.27 -5.47
CA VAL A 10 -5.30 -1.52 -4.04
C VAL A 10 -6.22 -0.46 -3.47
N THR A 11 -7.16 -0.89 -2.63
CA THR A 11 -8.07 -0.03 -1.87
C THR A 11 -7.92 -0.33 -0.38
N GLY A 12 -7.85 0.70 0.44
CA GLY A 12 -7.67 0.57 1.88
C GLY A 12 -7.78 1.92 2.59
N PHE A 13 -7.37 1.94 3.85
CA PHE A 13 -7.33 3.13 4.69
C PHE A 13 -5.90 3.52 5.03
N ILE A 14 -5.62 4.81 5.15
CA ILE A 14 -4.33 5.29 5.65
C ILE A 14 -4.19 4.89 7.12
N GLY A 15 -3.18 4.07 7.44
CA GLY A 15 -2.97 3.55 8.79
C GLY A 15 -2.29 4.55 9.74
N LYS A 16 -1.52 5.48 9.17
CA LYS A 16 -0.84 6.58 9.87
C LYS A 16 -0.58 7.69 8.86
N ASP A 17 -0.58 8.93 9.33
CA ASP A 17 -0.13 10.09 8.55
C ASP A 17 1.22 9.85 7.88
N ALA A 18 1.39 10.43 6.69
CA ALA A 18 2.59 10.22 5.90
C ALA A 18 3.82 10.90 6.52
N GLU A 19 4.93 10.18 6.55
CA GLU A 19 6.25 10.72 6.89
C GLU A 19 6.93 11.22 5.62
N ILE A 20 7.21 12.54 5.58
CA ILE A 20 7.83 13.19 4.43
C ILE A 20 9.34 13.25 4.62
N HIS A 21 10.09 12.71 3.65
CA HIS A 21 11.54 12.84 3.58
C HIS A 21 11.91 13.65 2.33
N GLN A 22 12.77 14.64 2.51
CA GLN A 22 13.27 15.49 1.42
C GLN A 22 14.74 15.17 1.14
N PHE A 23 15.07 15.00 -0.14
CA PHE A 23 16.42 14.86 -0.67
C PHE A 23 16.77 16.11 -1.48
N THR A 24 18.02 16.23 -1.93
CA THR A 24 18.48 17.37 -2.74
C THR A 24 17.67 17.56 -4.03
N SER A 25 17.14 16.50 -4.62
CA SER A 25 16.47 16.53 -5.94
C SER A 25 15.15 15.73 -6.00
N ALA A 26 14.61 15.32 -4.84
CA ALA A 26 13.39 14.53 -4.77
C ALA A 26 12.77 14.60 -3.37
N SER A 27 11.51 14.18 -3.26
CA SER A 27 10.89 13.88 -1.97
C SER A 27 10.11 12.57 -2.03
N VAL A 28 9.98 11.93 -0.87
CA VAL A 28 9.18 10.71 -0.70
C VAL A 28 8.22 10.88 0.46
N ALA A 29 6.96 10.51 0.23
CA ALA A 29 5.96 10.32 1.29
C ALA A 29 5.83 8.83 1.59
N ARG A 30 6.05 8.44 2.85
CA ARG A 30 5.92 7.06 3.33
C ARG A 30 4.71 6.92 4.22
N PHE A 31 3.83 5.99 3.93
CA PHE A 31 2.65 5.72 4.76
C PHE A 31 2.22 4.26 4.66
N PRO A 32 1.74 3.66 5.76
CA PRO A 32 1.13 2.34 5.71
C PRO A 32 -0.32 2.44 5.21
N LEU A 33 -0.71 1.55 4.30
CA LEU A 33 -2.08 1.35 3.89
C LEU A 33 -2.65 0.10 4.56
N ALA A 34 -3.65 0.28 5.41
CA ALA A 34 -4.44 -0.81 5.99
C ALA A 34 -5.36 -1.37 4.92
N VAL A 35 -5.17 -2.64 4.57
CA VAL A 35 -6.03 -3.38 3.67
C VAL A 35 -6.72 -4.51 4.41
N SER A 36 -7.95 -4.80 4.01
CA SER A 36 -8.67 -5.93 4.56
C SER A 36 -9.61 -6.51 3.53
N ARG A 37 -9.89 -7.80 3.66
CA ARG A 37 -10.93 -8.49 2.90
C ARG A 37 -11.62 -9.51 3.79
N LEU A 38 -12.83 -9.86 3.41
CA LEU A 38 -13.49 -11.04 3.95
C LEU A 38 -12.92 -12.26 3.22
N GLU A 39 -12.52 -13.26 3.99
CA GLU A 39 -12.11 -14.57 3.48
C GLU A 39 -13.08 -15.61 4.03
N LYS A 40 -13.63 -16.42 3.12
CA LYS A 40 -14.57 -17.49 3.47
C LYS A 40 -13.84 -18.81 3.39
N ASN A 41 -13.86 -19.58 4.48
CA ASN A 41 -13.30 -20.92 4.54
C ASN A 41 -14.40 -21.88 5.01
N GLY A 42 -15.07 -22.52 4.05
CA GLY A 42 -16.27 -23.31 4.33
C GLY A 42 -17.42 -22.45 4.84
N GLU A 43 -17.90 -22.73 6.06
CA GLU A 43 -18.97 -21.95 6.72
C GLU A 43 -18.43 -20.75 7.51
N GLU A 44 -17.13 -20.71 7.80
CA GLU A 44 -16.51 -19.61 8.53
C GLU A 44 -16.17 -18.43 7.62
N SER A 45 -16.37 -17.22 8.14
CA SER A 45 -16.09 -15.98 7.46
C SER A 45 -15.21 -15.11 8.35
N ASN A 46 -13.92 -15.04 8.03
CA ASN A 46 -12.94 -14.28 8.78
C ASN A 46 -12.52 -13.03 8.02
N ARG A 47 -12.40 -11.90 8.72
CA ARG A 47 -11.80 -10.70 8.14
C ARG A 47 -10.30 -10.77 8.36
N ILE A 48 -9.56 -10.85 7.26
CA ILE A 48 -8.10 -10.79 7.27
C ILE A 48 -7.66 -9.37 6.89
N SER A 49 -6.62 -8.89 7.55
CA SER A 49 -6.07 -7.55 7.32
C SER A 49 -4.55 -7.56 7.34
N ALA A 50 -3.97 -6.56 6.69
CA ALA A 50 -2.53 -6.32 6.66
C ALA A 50 -2.26 -4.82 6.51
N PHE A 51 -1.05 -4.41 6.90
CA PHE A 51 -0.50 -3.11 6.52
C PHE A 51 0.47 -3.30 5.36
N MET A 52 0.28 -2.52 4.29
CA MET A 52 1.23 -2.44 3.18
C MET A 52 1.95 -1.09 3.24
N ASN A 53 3.28 -1.12 3.25
CA ASN A 53 4.06 0.11 3.23
C ASN A 53 4.10 0.67 1.80
N ILE A 54 3.63 1.90 1.64
CA ILE A 54 3.56 2.59 0.35
C ILE A 54 4.55 3.76 0.36
N GLU A 55 5.25 3.94 -0.76
CA GLU A 55 6.08 5.11 -1.03
C GLU A 55 5.56 5.85 -2.26
N ALA A 56 5.25 7.13 -2.12
CA ALA A 56 4.95 8.02 -3.23
C ALA A 56 6.13 8.97 -3.46
N TRP A 57 6.78 8.81 -4.61
CA TRP A 57 7.96 9.59 -4.98
C TRP A 57 7.60 10.78 -5.87
N ARG A 58 8.16 11.94 -5.57
CA ARG A 58 8.08 13.15 -6.38
C ARG A 58 9.49 13.62 -6.74
N LYS A 59 9.73 13.90 -8.01
CA LYS A 59 10.93 14.60 -8.49
C LYS A 59 10.78 16.11 -8.27
#